data_AF-A0A9J6F6F6-F1
#
_entry.id   AF-A0A9J6F6F6-F1
#
_cell.length_a   1.000
_cell.length_b   1.000
_cell.length_c   1.000
_cell.angle_alpha   90.00
_cell.angle_beta   90.00
_cell.angle_gamma   90.00
#
_symmetry.space_group_name_H-M   'P 1'
#
loop_
_entity.id
_entity.type
_entity.pdbx_description
1 polymer ?
#
loop_
_entity_poly.entity_id
_entity_poly.type
_entity_poly.pdbx_seq_one_letter_code
_entity_poly.pdbx_strand_id
1 'polypeptide(L)'
;MDSNNKIKIWHWNANGFRCRKAILQQYLRSLAPTARPDVIAVQETHTEDTPTLPGYRTHACPPSARTCGKGAAQGVCTFIRKGIAHVKHQQFLGSRDTAIELCVTELAISGKGRGTRGARKKKTSTTVFIANIYSNPRHGKQKFKTLFHKIKSATSQAQKDLAKRGDAAAVICGDFEAGERSAE
;
A
#
# COMPACT_ATOMS: atom_id res chain seq x y z
N MET A 1 -2.94 4.84 -14.91
CA MET A 1 -2.69 3.68 -15.79
C MET A 1 -2.32 4.18 -17.17
N ASP A 2 -1.20 3.69 -17.69
CA ASP A 2 -0.76 3.97 -19.05
C ASP A 2 -1.50 3.07 -20.06
N SER A 3 -1.27 3.30 -21.34
CA SER A 3 -1.82 2.49 -22.45
C SER A 3 -1.42 1.01 -22.41
N ASN A 4 -0.43 0.64 -21.58
CA ASN A 4 0.10 -0.72 -21.44
C ASN A 4 -0.51 -1.48 -20.25
N ASN A 5 -1.57 -0.96 -19.63
CA ASN A 5 -2.22 -1.58 -18.47
C ASN A 5 -1.26 -1.77 -17.28
N LYS A 6 -0.25 -0.91 -17.15
CA LYS A 6 0.70 -0.94 -16.03
C LYS A 6 0.18 -0.10 -14.87
N ILE A 7 0.42 -0.60 -13.66
CA ILE A 7 0.22 0.14 -12.42
C ILE A 7 1.59 0.53 -11.84
N LYS A 8 1.74 1.79 -11.45
CA LYS A 8 2.97 2.26 -10.80
C LYS A 8 2.73 2.50 -9.32
N ILE A 9 3.47 1.75 -8.53
CA ILE A 9 3.42 1.79 -7.07
C ILE A 9 4.75 2.35 -6.60
N TRP A 10 4.70 3.48 -5.92
CA TRP A 10 5.85 4.01 -5.17
C TRP A 10 5.71 3.60 -3.71
N HIS A 11 6.83 3.32 -3.06
CA HIS A 11 6.89 3.17 -1.61
C HIS A 11 7.91 4.14 -1.05
N TRP A 12 7.65 4.69 0.13
CA TRP A 12 8.52 5.71 0.73
C TRP A 12 8.32 5.82 2.24
N ASN A 13 9.39 5.61 3.00
CA ASN A 13 9.45 6.05 4.39
C ASN A 13 9.66 7.57 4.41
N ALA A 14 8.63 8.31 4.82
CA ALA A 14 8.65 9.77 4.76
C ALA A 14 9.41 10.40 5.93
N ASN A 15 9.64 9.68 7.03
CA ASN A 15 10.17 10.25 8.28
C ASN A 15 9.52 11.62 8.59
N GLY A 16 8.19 11.63 8.65
CA GLY A 16 7.38 12.84 8.72
C GLY A 16 6.78 13.25 7.38
N PHE A 17 5.60 12.72 7.04
CA PHE A 17 4.90 13.13 5.83
C PHE A 17 4.49 14.61 5.84
N ARG A 18 4.06 15.14 6.99
CA ARG A 18 3.54 16.52 7.11
C ARG A 18 4.55 17.56 6.60
N CYS A 19 5.83 17.45 6.97
CA CYS A 19 6.85 18.41 6.56
C CYS A 19 7.28 18.22 5.10
N ARG A 20 7.11 17.03 4.51
CA ARG A 20 7.53 16.72 3.14
C ARG A 20 6.42 16.76 2.09
N LYS A 21 5.17 16.93 2.51
CA LYS A 21 3.98 16.96 1.64
C LYS A 21 4.12 17.98 0.51
N ALA A 22 4.58 19.20 0.80
CA ALA A 22 4.71 20.26 -0.20
C ALA A 22 5.73 19.90 -1.30
N ILE A 23 6.87 19.34 -0.89
CA ILE A 23 7.94 18.89 -1.80
C ILE A 23 7.43 17.75 -2.70
N LEU A 24 6.77 16.74 -2.11
CA LEU A 24 6.17 15.65 -2.88
C LEU A 24 5.14 16.18 -3.89
N GLN A 25 4.29 17.14 -3.50
CA GLN A 25 3.32 17.75 -4.40
C GLN A 25 3.97 18.49 -5.56
N GLN A 26 5.01 19.27 -5.30
CA GLN A 26 5.75 19.97 -6.35
C GLN A 26 6.39 18.98 -7.32
N TYR A 27 7.02 17.92 -6.81
CA TYR A 27 7.60 16.87 -7.63
C TYR A 27 6.55 16.14 -8.47
N LEU A 28 5.40 15.76 -7.88
CA LEU A 28 4.31 15.14 -8.64
C LEU A 28 3.77 16.05 -9.75
N ARG A 29 3.76 17.37 -9.54
CA ARG A 29 3.33 18.34 -10.56
C ARG A 29 4.32 18.44 -11.71
N SER A 30 5.63 18.40 -11.44
CA SER A 30 6.66 18.48 -12.48
C SER A 30 6.75 17.20 -13.34
N LEU A 31 6.31 16.05 -12.81
CA LEU A 31 6.24 14.82 -13.59
C LEU A 31 5.18 14.88 -14.68
N ALA A 32 5.54 14.32 -15.84
CA ALA A 32 4.60 14.01 -16.90
C ALA A 32 3.41 13.17 -16.35
N PRO A 33 2.17 13.35 -16.85
CA PRO A 33 1.01 12.61 -16.37
C PRO A 33 1.18 11.07 -16.41
N THR A 34 1.92 10.59 -17.42
CA THR A 34 2.29 9.19 -17.63
C THR A 34 3.39 8.71 -16.69
N ALA A 35 4.13 9.60 -16.02
CA ALA A 35 5.22 9.30 -15.08
C ALA A 35 4.77 9.31 -13.60
N ARG A 36 3.71 10.04 -13.26
CA ARG A 36 3.12 10.07 -11.90
C ARG A 36 2.75 8.65 -11.41
N PRO A 37 2.90 8.32 -10.12
CA PRO A 37 2.50 7.03 -9.55
C PRO A 37 0.98 6.89 -9.46
N ASP A 38 0.46 5.68 -9.65
CA ASP A 38 -0.95 5.35 -9.43
C ASP A 38 -1.22 5.13 -7.93
N VAL A 39 -0.22 4.63 -7.21
CA VAL A 39 -0.26 4.37 -5.77
C VAL A 39 1.02 4.86 -5.11
N ILE A 40 0.92 5.44 -3.92
CA ILE A 40 2.06 5.80 -3.07
C ILE A 40 1.83 5.19 -1.68
N ALA A 41 2.62 4.20 -1.31
CA ALA A 41 2.65 3.60 0.02
C ALA A 41 3.66 4.37 0.89
N VAL A 42 3.18 5.03 1.94
CA VAL A 42 3.98 5.89 2.82
C VAL A 42 4.05 5.31 4.23
N GLN A 43 5.25 5.31 4.81
CA GLN A 43 5.52 4.98 6.21
C GLN A 43 5.94 6.24 6.98
N GLU A 44 5.91 6.19 8.32
CA GLU A 44 6.29 7.30 9.21
C GLU A 44 5.58 8.61 8.87
N THR A 45 4.25 8.57 8.81
CA THR A 45 3.46 9.76 8.46
C THR A 45 3.53 10.85 9.53
N HIS A 46 3.75 10.49 10.80
CA HIS A 46 3.92 11.40 11.96
C HIS A 46 2.78 12.41 12.08
N THR A 47 1.54 11.93 11.96
CA THR A 47 0.34 12.77 12.04
C THR A 47 -0.78 12.00 12.74
N GLU A 48 -1.51 12.72 13.59
CA GLU A 48 -2.72 12.22 14.25
C GLU A 48 -3.93 12.31 13.29
N ASP A 49 -3.92 13.32 12.42
CA ASP A 49 -4.92 13.48 11.36
C ASP A 49 -4.65 12.56 10.18
N THR A 50 -5.71 12.23 9.43
CA THR A 50 -5.60 11.47 8.17
C THR A 50 -4.75 12.26 7.15
N PRO A 51 -3.61 11.72 6.68
CA PRO A 51 -2.80 12.37 5.64
C PRO A 51 -3.61 12.67 4.37
N THR A 52 -3.39 13.84 3.77
CA THR A 52 -4.05 14.22 2.51
C THR A 52 -3.05 14.58 1.43
N LEU A 53 -3.31 14.11 0.20
CA LEU A 53 -2.53 14.41 -0.99
C LEU A 53 -3.47 14.73 -2.17
N PRO A 54 -3.47 15.97 -2.70
CA PRO A 54 -4.33 16.36 -3.83
C PRO A 54 -4.15 15.44 -5.05
N GLY A 55 -5.26 15.07 -5.67
CA GLY A 55 -5.26 14.11 -6.79
C GLY A 55 -5.27 12.63 -6.36
N TYR A 56 -5.16 12.36 -5.06
CA TYR A 56 -5.20 11.02 -4.48
C TYR A 56 -6.31 10.89 -3.42
N ARG A 57 -6.77 9.67 -3.20
CA ARG A 57 -7.62 9.25 -2.09
C ARG A 57 -6.72 8.56 -1.06
N THR A 58 -7.02 8.72 0.23
CA THR A 58 -6.19 8.17 1.30
C THR A 58 -6.83 6.92 1.90
N HIS A 59 -6.04 5.87 2.04
CA HIS A 59 -6.25 4.79 2.99
C HIS A 59 -5.19 4.92 4.10
N ALA A 60 -5.56 5.55 5.22
CA ALA A 60 -4.66 5.72 6.36
C ALA A 60 -4.91 4.62 7.38
N CYS A 61 -3.82 4.10 7.94
CA CYS A 61 -3.78 3.24 9.11
C CYS A 61 -3.17 4.10 10.21
N PRO A 62 -4.01 4.82 10.99
CA PRO A 62 -3.51 5.77 11.98
C PRO A 62 -2.67 5.04 13.02
N PRO A 63 -1.73 5.73 13.67
CA PRO A 63 -0.85 5.14 14.66
C PRO A 63 -1.56 4.36 15.78
N SER A 64 -0.92 3.30 16.27
CA SER A 64 -1.31 2.72 17.56
C SER A 64 -1.03 3.75 18.66
N ALA A 65 -2.01 4.10 19.49
CA ALA A 65 -1.87 5.09 20.58
C ALA A 65 -0.76 4.78 21.61
N ARG A 66 -0.07 3.63 21.49
CA ARG A 66 0.92 3.11 22.44
C ARG A 66 2.34 2.96 21.88
N THR A 67 2.60 3.22 20.60
CA THR A 67 3.97 3.43 20.08
C THR A 67 4.49 4.84 20.37
N CYS A 68 3.65 5.68 20.97
CA CYS A 68 3.92 7.07 21.31
C CYS A 68 4.77 7.20 22.59
N GLY A 69 6.08 7.16 22.46
CA GLY A 69 6.93 8.03 23.29
C GLY A 69 6.70 9.48 22.85
N LYS A 70 6.70 10.45 23.78
CA LYS A 70 6.41 11.87 23.53
C LYS A 70 6.95 12.37 22.17
N GLY A 71 6.06 12.59 21.20
CA GLY A 71 6.38 13.17 19.90
C GLY A 71 6.04 12.28 18.71
N ALA A 72 4.86 12.55 18.13
CA ALA A 72 4.36 12.07 16.83
C ALA A 72 4.17 10.56 16.66
N ALA A 73 2.90 10.21 16.55
CA ALA A 73 2.46 8.85 16.39
C ALA A 73 2.86 8.31 14.98
N GLN A 74 3.52 7.15 14.95
CA GLN A 74 3.99 6.49 13.72
C GLN A 74 2.82 5.82 13.01
N GLY A 75 2.69 6.02 11.70
CA GLY A 75 1.52 5.52 10.96
C GLY A 75 1.85 5.30 9.50
N VAL A 76 1.19 4.32 8.90
CA VAL A 76 1.29 4.02 7.47
C VAL A 76 0.05 4.52 6.71
N CYS A 77 0.24 5.01 5.49
CA CYS A 77 -0.88 5.37 4.63
C CYS A 77 -0.61 5.00 3.18
N THR A 78 -1.67 4.68 2.44
CA THR A 78 -1.61 4.40 1.01
C THR A 78 -2.44 5.46 0.29
N PHE A 79 -1.79 6.25 -0.56
CA PHE A 79 -2.44 7.19 -1.47
C PHE A 79 -2.75 6.49 -2.79
N ILE A 80 -4.02 6.53 -3.21
CA ILE A 80 -4.50 5.94 -4.46
C ILE A 80 -4.98 7.06 -5.39
N ARG A 81 -4.47 7.14 -6.62
CA ARG A 81 -4.87 8.18 -7.57
C ARG A 81 -6.39 8.18 -7.77
N LYS A 82 -7.01 9.36 -7.78
CA LYS A 82 -8.44 9.52 -8.07
C LYS A 82 -8.78 8.85 -9.42
N GLY A 83 -9.91 8.17 -9.47
CA GLY A 83 -10.36 7.40 -10.65
C GLY A 83 -9.97 5.92 -10.62
N ILE A 84 -9.11 5.48 -9.69
CA ILE A 84 -8.83 4.05 -9.48
C ILE A 84 -9.80 3.49 -8.44
N ALA A 85 -10.55 2.46 -8.83
CA ALA A 85 -11.43 1.72 -7.93
C ALA A 85 -10.61 0.90 -6.93
N HIS A 86 -10.96 1.01 -5.64
CA HIS A 86 -10.24 0.33 -4.58
C HIS A 86 -11.16 -0.05 -3.43
N VAL A 87 -10.76 -1.07 -2.68
CA VAL A 87 -11.36 -1.52 -1.43
C VAL A 87 -10.30 -1.44 -0.34
N LYS A 88 -10.71 -0.90 0.82
CA LYS A 88 -9.86 -0.84 2.00
C LYS A 88 -10.02 -2.15 2.77
N HIS A 89 -8.93 -2.87 2.95
CA HIS A 89 -8.91 -4.09 3.75
C HIS A 89 -8.33 -3.81 5.14
N GLN A 90 -8.35 -4.85 5.97
CA GLN A 90 -7.99 -4.83 7.38
C GLN A 90 -6.73 -4.00 7.66
N GLN A 91 -6.86 -3.18 8.71
CA GLN A 91 -5.78 -2.40 9.28
C GLN A 91 -5.24 -3.16 10.47
N PHE A 92 -3.92 -3.35 10.53
CA PHE A 92 -3.28 -3.87 11.72
C PHE A 92 -2.42 -2.78 12.31
N LEU A 93 -2.91 -2.28 13.43
CA LEU A 93 -2.16 -1.42 14.32
C LEU A 93 -1.29 -2.34 15.17
N GLY A 94 0.00 -2.02 15.26
CA GLY A 94 0.91 -2.80 16.08
C GLY A 94 0.34 -3.02 17.50
N SER A 95 0.47 -4.24 18.01
CA SER A 95 0.18 -4.57 19.41
C SER A 95 1.43 -4.38 20.27
N ARG A 96 1.31 -4.52 21.61
CA ARG A 96 2.48 -4.58 22.52
C ARG A 96 3.53 -5.59 22.07
N ASP A 97 3.11 -6.66 21.39
CA ASP A 97 3.95 -7.79 20.97
C ASP A 97 4.34 -7.76 19.48
N THR A 98 3.71 -6.89 18.69
CA THR A 98 4.01 -6.74 17.25
C THR A 98 4.06 -5.27 16.90
N ALA A 99 5.25 -4.69 16.77
CA ALA A 99 5.41 -3.31 16.36
C ALA A 99 5.39 -3.16 14.83
N ILE A 100 4.57 -3.98 14.16
CA ILE A 100 4.34 -3.90 12.71
C ILE A 100 3.01 -3.22 12.48
N GLU A 101 3.04 -2.12 11.75
CA GLU A 101 1.89 -1.46 11.18
C GLU A 101 1.67 -1.99 9.77
N LEU A 102 0.42 -2.35 9.44
CA LEU A 102 0.05 -2.86 8.13
C LEU A 102 -1.25 -2.24 7.65
N CYS A 103 -1.22 -1.76 6.40
CA CYS A 103 -2.39 -1.33 5.64
C CYS A 103 -2.51 -2.16 4.37
N VAL A 104 -3.58 -2.95 4.23
CA VAL A 104 -3.88 -3.70 3.00
C VAL A 104 -4.90 -2.95 2.16
N THR A 105 -4.57 -2.67 0.90
CA THR A 105 -5.48 -2.02 -0.06
C THR A 105 -5.66 -2.90 -1.28
N GLU A 106 -6.89 -3.17 -1.69
CA GLU A 106 -7.20 -3.87 -2.92
C GLU A 106 -7.53 -2.87 -4.01
N LEU A 107 -6.97 -3.06 -5.20
CA LEU A 107 -7.24 -2.27 -6.39
C LEU A 107 -7.90 -3.13 -7.44
N ALA A 108 -8.99 -2.65 -8.03
CA ALA A 108 -9.60 -3.25 -9.19
C ALA A 108 -9.01 -2.63 -10.47
N ILE A 109 -8.27 -3.43 -11.23
CA ILE A 109 -7.67 -3.04 -12.51
C ILE A 109 -8.49 -3.65 -13.63
N SER A 110 -9.25 -2.82 -14.35
CA SER A 110 -9.94 -3.28 -15.55
C SER A 110 -9.05 -3.11 -16.77
N GLY A 111 -8.61 -4.22 -17.37
CA GLY A 111 -7.92 -4.22 -18.66
C GLY A 111 -8.89 -4.22 -19.83
N LYS A 112 -8.45 -3.69 -20.98
CA LYS A 112 -9.07 -4.01 -22.27
C LYS A 112 -8.55 -5.39 -22.68
N GLY A 113 -9.43 -6.38 -22.78
CA GLY A 113 -9.03 -7.74 -23.17
C GLY A 113 -8.32 -7.77 -24.52
N ARG A 114 -7.27 -8.60 -24.63
CA ARG A 114 -6.67 -8.98 -25.92
C ARG A 114 -7.62 -9.94 -26.63
N GLY A 115 -8.60 -9.40 -27.36
CA GLY A 115 -9.36 -10.19 -28.32
C GLY A 115 -8.52 -10.39 -29.58
N THR A 116 -8.36 -11.63 -30.01
CA THR A 116 -7.97 -11.94 -31.39
C THR A 116 -9.02 -11.36 -32.34
N ARG A 117 -8.60 -10.87 -33.52
CA ARG A 117 -9.51 -10.28 -34.53
C ARG A 117 -10.71 -11.22 -34.75
N GLY A 118 -11.91 -10.78 -34.38
CA GLY A 118 -13.15 -11.53 -34.53
C GLY A 118 -13.83 -12.00 -33.23
N ALA A 119 -13.13 -12.05 -32.10
CA ALA A 119 -13.72 -12.45 -30.81
C ALA A 119 -14.11 -11.24 -29.94
N ARG A 120 -15.30 -11.28 -29.32
CA ARG A 120 -15.79 -10.27 -28.36
C ARG A 120 -14.74 -10.09 -27.25
N LYS A 121 -14.10 -8.91 -27.15
CA LYS A 121 -13.06 -8.61 -26.15
C LYS A 121 -13.61 -8.86 -24.74
N LYS A 122 -13.27 -9.99 -24.14
CA LYS A 122 -13.62 -10.30 -22.74
C LYS A 122 -12.87 -9.31 -21.85
N LYS A 123 -13.59 -8.46 -21.12
CA LYS A 123 -13.00 -7.51 -20.17
C LYS A 123 -12.30 -8.32 -19.09
N THR A 124 -10.98 -8.27 -19.04
CA THR A 124 -10.21 -8.92 -17.97
C THR A 124 -10.15 -7.95 -16.80
N SER A 125 -10.64 -8.38 -15.65
CA SER A 125 -10.37 -7.70 -14.39
C SER A 125 -9.19 -8.39 -13.72
N THR A 126 -8.20 -7.60 -13.35
CA THR A 126 -7.09 -8.03 -12.51
C THR A 126 -7.24 -7.30 -11.18
N THR A 127 -7.07 -8.02 -10.09
CA THR A 127 -7.07 -7.42 -8.75
C THR A 127 -5.64 -7.34 -8.23
N VAL A 128 -5.26 -6.20 -7.63
CA VAL A 128 -3.93 -6.03 -7.01
C VAL A 128 -4.08 -5.65 -5.54
N PHE A 129 -3.53 -6.48 -4.64
CA PHE A 129 -3.42 -6.18 -3.22
C PHE A 129 -2.11 -5.46 -2.95
N ILE A 130 -2.14 -4.40 -2.16
CA ILE A 130 -0.97 -3.65 -1.72
C ILE A 130 -0.94 -3.72 -0.20
N ALA A 131 0.02 -4.47 0.33
CA ALA A 131 0.33 -4.54 1.74
C ALA A 131 1.46 -3.55 2.04
N ASN A 132 1.09 -2.40 2.61
CA ASN A 132 2.01 -1.36 3.04
C ASN A 132 2.39 -1.60 4.51
N ILE A 133 3.68 -1.83 4.77
CA ILE A 133 4.21 -2.27 6.05
C ILE A 133 5.17 -1.22 6.62
N TYR A 134 5.11 -1.03 7.93
CA TYR A 134 6.17 -0.38 8.70
C TYR A 134 6.49 -1.23 9.93
N SER A 135 7.76 -1.62 10.07
CA SER A 135 8.28 -2.34 11.22
C SER A 135 9.15 -1.38 12.03
N ASN A 136 8.79 -1.09 13.28
CA ASN A 136 9.59 -0.16 14.09
C ASN A 136 10.95 -0.79 14.50
N PRO A 137 12.08 -0.12 14.25
CA PRO A 137 13.42 -0.66 14.51
C PRO A 137 13.72 -0.86 16.01
N ARG A 138 12.99 -0.16 16.89
CA ARG A 138 13.13 -0.30 18.36
C ARG A 138 12.66 -1.66 18.88
N HIS A 139 11.94 -2.43 18.06
CA HIS A 139 11.46 -3.76 18.39
C HIS A 139 12.29 -4.82 17.63
N GLY A 140 13.53 -5.02 18.06
CA GLY A 140 14.61 -5.67 17.31
C GLY A 140 14.49 -7.16 16.96
N LYS A 141 13.31 -7.80 16.94
CA LYS A 141 13.11 -9.21 16.49
C LYS A 141 11.69 -9.46 15.95
N GLN A 142 11.27 -8.70 14.95
CA GLN A 142 9.91 -8.84 14.39
C GLN A 142 9.77 -10.14 13.58
N LYS A 143 8.83 -11.00 13.96
CA LYS A 143 8.55 -12.26 13.25
C LYS A 143 7.53 -12.01 12.14
N PHE A 144 8.01 -11.83 10.90
CA PHE A 144 7.17 -11.61 9.72
C PHE A 144 6.20 -12.77 9.39
N LYS A 145 6.40 -13.96 9.96
CA LYS A 145 5.50 -15.11 9.76
C LYS A 145 4.04 -14.77 10.09
N THR A 146 3.79 -14.09 11.21
CA THR A 146 2.44 -13.66 11.62
C THR A 146 1.88 -12.61 10.66
N LEU A 147 2.74 -11.73 10.14
CA LEU A 147 2.37 -10.72 9.15
C LEU A 147 1.90 -11.35 7.84
N PHE A 148 2.65 -12.32 7.32
CA PHE A 148 2.27 -13.01 6.08
C PHE A 148 0.98 -13.83 6.24
N HIS A 149 0.73 -14.44 7.40
CA HIS A 149 -0.55 -15.09 7.67
C HIS A 149 -1.71 -14.09 7.67
N LYS A 150 -1.52 -12.90 8.25
CA LYS A 150 -2.51 -11.82 8.22
C LYS A 150 -2.77 -11.30 6.81
N ILE A 151 -1.72 -11.07 6.02
CA ILE A 151 -1.85 -10.68 4.60
C ILE A 151 -2.60 -11.76 3.86
N LYS A 152 -2.19 -13.03 4.00
CA LYS A 152 -2.88 -14.17 3.40
C LYS A 152 -4.36 -14.16 3.76
N SER A 153 -4.70 -14.07 5.05
CA SER A 153 -6.08 -14.03 5.52
C SER A 153 -6.89 -12.87 4.94
N ALA A 154 -6.32 -11.66 4.87
CA ALA A 154 -6.97 -10.50 4.27
C ALA A 154 -7.21 -10.70 2.75
N THR A 155 -6.27 -11.36 2.07
CA THR A 155 -6.39 -11.68 0.64
C THR A 155 -7.25 -12.92 0.35
N SER A 156 -7.47 -13.82 1.33
CA SER A 156 -8.16 -15.09 1.14
C SER A 156 -9.61 -14.93 0.68
N GLN A 157 -10.34 -13.94 1.22
CA GLN A 157 -11.73 -13.71 0.81
C GLN A 157 -11.81 -13.26 -0.65
N ALA A 158 -10.87 -12.42 -1.07
CA ALA A 158 -10.79 -12.03 -2.47
C ALA A 158 -10.27 -13.15 -3.36
N GLN A 159 -9.35 -14.00 -2.90
CA GLN A 159 -8.89 -15.20 -3.62
C GLN A 159 -10.02 -16.21 -3.89
N LYS A 160 -11.00 -16.33 -2.99
CA LYS A 160 -12.21 -17.13 -3.25
C LYS A 160 -13.07 -16.52 -4.36
N ASP A 161 -13.10 -15.19 -4.44
CA ASP A 161 -13.76 -14.44 -5.50
C ASP A 161 -12.96 -14.41 -6.82
N LEU A 162 -11.64 -14.66 -6.81
CA LEU A 162 -10.78 -14.69 -8.01
C LEU A 162 -11.25 -15.72 -9.03
N ALA A 163 -11.73 -16.88 -8.57
CA ALA A 163 -12.31 -17.92 -9.44
C ALA A 163 -13.46 -17.37 -10.31
N LYS A 164 -14.08 -16.24 -9.90
CA LYS A 164 -15.11 -15.52 -10.64
C LYS A 164 -14.60 -14.21 -11.29
N ARG A 165 -13.54 -13.60 -10.77
CA ARG A 165 -13.08 -12.23 -11.12
C ARG A 165 -11.86 -12.15 -12.03
N GLY A 166 -11.09 -13.22 -12.24
CA GLY A 166 -9.87 -13.22 -13.07
C GLY A 166 -8.59 -13.34 -12.25
N ASP A 167 -7.49 -12.75 -12.73
CA ASP A 167 -6.17 -12.83 -12.09
C ASP A 167 -6.03 -11.90 -10.88
N ALA A 168 -5.16 -12.25 -9.94
CA ALA A 168 -4.72 -11.31 -8.93
C ALA A 168 -3.27 -11.45 -8.52
N ALA A 169 -2.74 -10.33 -8.07
CA ALA A 169 -1.39 -10.20 -7.55
C ALA A 169 -1.42 -9.54 -6.16
N ALA A 170 -0.43 -9.86 -5.34
CA ALA A 170 -0.16 -9.17 -4.09
C ALA A 170 1.22 -8.53 -4.17
N VAL A 171 1.29 -7.24 -3.81
CA VAL A 171 2.51 -6.47 -3.68
C VAL A 171 2.71 -6.19 -2.20
N ILE A 172 3.83 -6.66 -1.67
CA ILE A 172 4.22 -6.44 -0.28
C ILE A 172 5.38 -5.44 -0.31
N CYS A 173 5.22 -4.30 0.36
CA CYS A 173 6.17 -3.20 0.30
C CYS A 173 6.15 -2.38 1.59
N GLY A 174 7.19 -1.57 1.77
CA GLY A 174 7.31 -0.65 2.88
C GLY A 174 8.68 -0.75 3.54
N ASP A 175 8.74 -0.36 4.81
CA ASP A 175 9.97 -0.39 5.59
C ASP A 175 9.93 -1.55 6.58
N PHE A 176 10.79 -2.52 6.35
CA PHE A 176 10.82 -3.76 7.13
C PHE A 176 11.79 -3.68 8.31
N GLU A 177 12.74 -2.73 8.30
CA GLU A 177 13.79 -2.61 9.33
C GLU A 177 14.42 -3.97 9.69
N ALA A 178 14.63 -4.80 8.65
CA ALA A 178 15.14 -6.16 8.79
C ALA A 178 16.63 -6.16 8.47
N GLY A 179 17.47 -6.42 9.47
CA GLY A 179 18.88 -6.72 9.23
C GLY A 179 19.05 -8.11 8.61
N GLU A 180 19.99 -8.27 7.69
CA GLU A 180 20.48 -9.60 7.31
C GLU A 180 21.02 -10.28 8.57
N ARG A 181 20.51 -11.47 8.89
CA ARG A 181 21.28 -12.34 9.77
C ARG A 181 22.44 -12.87 8.92
N SER A 182 23.66 -12.54 9.30
CA SER A 182 24.82 -13.36 8.95
C SER A 182 24.43 -14.80 9.28
N ALA A 183 24.50 -15.69 8.28
CA ALA A 183 24.32 -17.11 8.53
C ALA A 183 25.50 -17.56 9.40
N GLU A 184 25.25 -17.69 10.70
CA GLU A 184 26.08 -18.47 11.63
C GLU A 184 25.63 -19.93 11.62
#